data_AF-A0A2T0R4Y9-F1
#
_entry.id   AF-A0A2T0R4Y9-F1
#
_cell.length_a   1.000
_cell.length_b   1.000
_cell.length_c   1.000
_cell.angle_alpha   90.00
_cell.angle_beta   90.00
_cell.angle_gamma   90.00
#
_symmetry.space_group_name_H-M   'P 1'
#
loop_
_entity.id
_entity.type
_entity.pdbx_description
1 polymer ?
#
loop_
_entity_poly.entity_id
_entity_poly.type
_entity_poly.pdbx_seq_one_letter_code
_entity_poly.pdbx_strand_id
1 'polypeptide(L)'
;MSEIEIGRGKRGRRAYSFDDIAVVPSRRTRDPEDVSTTWQIDAYHFDIPVMSAPMDSVASPATAVALGRLGGLGVLDLEGLWTRYEDPEPLLAEIASLDPAVAIPRMQEIYAEPVKAELITRRLAEVRAAGVTVAGSLSPQRTQEFWKVVVDAGVDLFVIRGTTVSAEHVSGSSEPLNLKRFIYELDVPVVVGGAATYTTALHLMRTGAAGVLVGFGGGAATTTRTTLGIHAPMASAVADVAAARRDYMDESGGRYVHVIADGGVGTSGDIVKAVACGADAVMLGAALARATEAPGRGWHWGPEAHHAVLPRGERVRVGTVAPLAEILNGPGRAADGTTNLVGALRRSMATTGYSDLKEFQRIEVVVSPYQPA
;
A
#
# COMPACT_ATOMS: atom_id res chain seq x y z
N MET A 1 -15.69 16.17 -17.83
CA MET A 1 -15.10 16.88 -16.68
C MET A 1 -14.75 18.31 -17.10
N SER A 2 -15.09 19.32 -16.31
CA SER A 2 -14.71 20.71 -16.61
C SER A 2 -13.22 20.90 -16.31
N GLU A 3 -12.40 21.07 -17.35
CA GLU A 3 -11.01 21.49 -17.21
C GLU A 3 -10.95 22.96 -16.80
N ILE A 4 -10.03 23.29 -15.89
CA ILE A 4 -9.79 24.64 -15.39
C ILE A 4 -8.61 25.24 -16.19
N GLU A 5 -8.78 26.45 -16.69
CA GLU A 5 -7.66 27.18 -17.29
C GLU A 5 -6.67 27.62 -16.20
N ILE A 6 -5.41 27.21 -16.35
CA ILE A 6 -4.29 27.68 -15.51
C ILE A 6 -3.66 28.91 -16.16
N GLY A 7 -3.62 28.92 -17.49
CA GLY A 7 -3.29 30.07 -18.33
C GLY A 7 -3.50 29.73 -19.80
N ARG A 8 -3.25 30.70 -20.69
CA ARG A 8 -3.56 30.60 -22.14
C ARG A 8 -3.03 29.33 -22.84
N GLY A 9 -1.96 28.71 -22.34
CA GLY A 9 -1.36 27.49 -22.90
C GLY A 9 -1.48 26.25 -22.02
N LYS A 10 -2.23 26.30 -20.90
CA LYS A 10 -2.28 25.19 -19.94
C LYS A 10 -3.63 25.08 -19.26
N ARG A 11 -4.14 23.84 -19.24
CA ARG A 11 -5.35 23.46 -18.52
C ARG A 11 -5.03 22.39 -17.49
N GLY A 12 -5.81 22.36 -16.42
CA GLY A 12 -5.71 21.39 -15.35
C GLY A 12 -7.06 20.73 -15.09
N ARG A 13 -7.04 19.42 -14.91
CA ARG A 13 -8.19 18.70 -14.35
C ARG A 13 -8.27 18.98 -12.85
N ARG A 14 -9.47 19.30 -12.35
CA ARG A 14 -9.73 19.30 -10.91
C ARG A 14 -9.72 17.85 -10.40
N ALA A 15 -8.96 17.62 -9.34
CA ALA A 15 -8.84 16.33 -8.67
C ALA A 15 -8.90 16.53 -7.15
N TYR A 16 -9.21 15.45 -6.43
CA TYR A 16 -9.57 15.46 -5.02
C TYR A 16 -8.78 14.39 -4.27
N SER A 17 -8.30 14.77 -3.09
CA SER A 17 -7.75 13.88 -2.06
C SER A 17 -8.88 13.27 -1.22
N PHE A 18 -8.54 12.39 -0.27
CA PHE A 18 -9.55 11.90 0.67
C PHE A 18 -10.05 13.01 1.61
N ASP A 19 -9.27 14.03 1.92
CA ASP A 19 -9.71 15.11 2.80
C ASP A 19 -10.74 16.04 2.14
N ASP A 20 -10.85 15.97 0.81
CA ASP A 20 -11.79 16.78 0.05
C ASP A 20 -13.18 16.16 -0.07
N ILE A 21 -13.38 14.93 0.44
CA ILE A 21 -14.61 14.16 0.26
C ILE A 21 -15.13 13.54 1.56
N ALA A 22 -16.43 13.25 1.59
CA ALA A 22 -17.07 12.51 2.67
C ALA A 22 -18.10 11.52 2.11
N VAL A 23 -18.35 10.44 2.86
CA VAL A 23 -19.44 9.49 2.56
C VAL A 23 -20.73 9.95 3.23
N VAL A 24 -21.87 9.76 2.56
CA VAL A 24 -23.18 10.18 3.08
C VAL A 24 -24.08 8.96 3.28
N PRO A 25 -24.69 8.80 4.48
CA PRO A 25 -25.73 7.79 4.69
C PRO A 25 -26.97 8.09 3.83
N SER A 26 -27.35 7.15 2.98
CA SER A 26 -28.53 7.28 2.10
C SER A 26 -29.50 6.09 2.20
N ARG A 27 -29.22 5.13 3.08
CA ARG A 27 -29.99 3.89 3.26
C ARG A 27 -30.33 3.64 4.72
N ARG A 28 -31.10 2.57 4.98
CA ARG A 28 -31.38 2.08 6.33
C ARG A 28 -30.11 1.54 6.97
N THR A 29 -29.91 1.85 8.24
CA THR A 29 -28.79 1.33 9.03
C THR A 29 -28.88 -0.18 9.20
N ARG A 30 -27.73 -0.81 9.44
CA ARG A 30 -27.58 -2.22 9.80
C ARG A 30 -26.82 -2.36 11.12
N ASP A 31 -26.88 -3.54 11.71
CA ASP A 31 -26.01 -3.88 12.83
C ASP A 31 -24.58 -4.13 12.32
N PRO A 32 -23.53 -3.59 12.98
CA PRO A 32 -22.15 -3.81 12.56
C PRO A 32 -21.76 -5.28 12.45
N GLU A 33 -22.34 -6.14 13.27
CA GLU A 33 -22.10 -7.59 13.29
C GLU A 33 -22.51 -8.29 11.99
N ASP A 34 -23.44 -7.69 11.22
CA ASP A 34 -23.91 -8.20 9.92
C ASP A 34 -23.03 -7.73 8.74
N VAL A 35 -21.97 -6.98 9.01
CA VAL A 35 -21.09 -6.39 7.99
C VAL A 35 -19.80 -7.20 7.85
N SER A 36 -19.56 -7.71 6.65
CA SER A 36 -18.32 -8.38 6.28
C SER A 36 -17.25 -7.39 5.83
N THR A 37 -16.04 -7.57 6.37
CA THR A 37 -14.82 -6.88 5.95
C THR A 37 -13.87 -7.80 5.19
N THR A 38 -14.31 -9.02 4.85
CA THR A 38 -13.44 -10.01 4.21
C THR A 38 -12.95 -9.54 2.85
N TRP A 39 -11.69 -9.80 2.56
CA TRP A 39 -11.08 -9.55 1.26
C TRP A 39 -10.55 -10.86 0.68
N GLN A 40 -10.91 -11.15 -0.56
CA GLN A 40 -10.39 -12.28 -1.30
C GLN A 40 -9.65 -11.76 -2.52
N ILE A 41 -8.43 -12.25 -2.77
CA ILE A 41 -7.65 -11.97 -3.98
C ILE A 41 -7.06 -13.29 -4.48
N ASP A 42 -7.36 -13.64 -5.72
CA ASP A 42 -7.03 -14.95 -6.28
C ASP A 42 -7.56 -16.09 -5.37
N ALA A 43 -6.74 -17.06 -5.00
CA ALA A 43 -7.11 -18.14 -4.07
C ALA A 43 -7.06 -17.74 -2.58
N TYR A 44 -6.54 -16.55 -2.25
CA TYR A 44 -6.25 -16.16 -0.87
C TYR A 44 -7.40 -15.36 -0.23
N HIS A 45 -7.68 -15.69 1.02
CA HIS A 45 -8.76 -15.10 1.81
C HIS A 45 -8.21 -14.41 3.06
N PHE A 46 -8.71 -13.23 3.34
CA PHE A 46 -8.33 -12.37 4.46
C PHE A 46 -9.60 -11.89 5.18
N ASP A 47 -9.56 -11.84 6.51
CA ASP A 47 -10.70 -11.36 7.33
C ASP A 47 -10.86 -9.83 7.27
N ILE A 48 -9.76 -9.13 6.96
CA ILE A 48 -9.70 -7.68 6.87
C ILE A 48 -9.03 -7.25 5.56
N PRO A 49 -9.44 -6.10 4.98
CA PRO A 49 -8.96 -5.67 3.66
C PRO A 49 -7.68 -4.85 3.78
N VAL A 50 -6.70 -5.37 4.53
CA VAL A 50 -5.49 -4.66 4.93
C VAL A 50 -4.25 -5.46 4.55
N MET A 51 -3.32 -4.80 3.88
CA MET A 51 -1.95 -5.29 3.71
C MET A 51 -0.93 -4.29 4.26
N SER A 52 0.21 -4.77 4.75
CA SER A 52 1.28 -3.86 5.22
C SER A 52 2.04 -3.25 4.06
N ALA A 53 2.43 -1.99 4.18
CA ALA A 53 3.42 -1.42 3.27
C ALA A 53 4.77 -2.14 3.49
N PRO A 54 5.43 -2.62 2.41
CA PRO A 54 6.76 -3.23 2.49
C PRO A 54 7.79 -2.13 2.76
N MET A 55 8.02 -1.85 4.04
CA MET A 55 8.97 -0.87 4.53
C MET A 55 9.52 -1.40 5.85
N ASP A 56 10.84 -1.35 6.07
CA ASP A 56 11.43 -1.92 7.30
C ASP A 56 10.93 -1.26 8.59
N SER A 57 10.46 -0.01 8.52
CA SER A 57 9.84 0.67 9.66
C SER A 57 8.49 0.06 10.10
N VAL A 58 7.90 -0.78 9.26
CA VAL A 58 6.57 -1.38 9.43
C VAL A 58 6.66 -2.91 9.49
N ALA A 59 7.34 -3.51 8.51
CA ALA A 59 7.32 -4.93 8.25
C ALA A 59 8.65 -5.59 8.67
N SER A 60 8.55 -6.47 9.66
CA SER A 60 9.51 -7.53 9.96
C SER A 60 8.85 -8.89 9.74
N PRO A 61 9.60 -10.01 9.71
CA PRO A 61 8.98 -11.33 9.75
C PRO A 61 7.97 -11.48 10.90
N ALA A 62 8.29 -10.94 12.08
CA ALA A 62 7.41 -10.98 13.23
C ALA A 62 6.12 -10.14 13.05
N THR A 63 6.21 -8.89 12.55
CA THR A 63 5.00 -8.07 12.35
C THR A 63 4.17 -8.53 11.16
N ALA A 64 4.79 -9.08 10.12
CA ALA A 64 4.08 -9.73 9.01
C ALA A 64 3.27 -10.93 9.49
N VAL A 65 3.87 -11.79 10.33
CA VAL A 65 3.16 -12.91 10.97
C VAL A 65 2.04 -12.41 11.88
N ALA A 66 2.28 -11.37 12.69
CA ALA A 66 1.27 -10.79 13.56
C ALA A 66 0.07 -10.27 12.76
N LEU A 67 0.30 -9.55 11.66
CA LEU A 67 -0.76 -9.07 10.77
C LEU A 67 -1.52 -10.24 10.12
N GLY A 68 -0.81 -11.28 9.66
CA GLY A 68 -1.40 -12.50 9.12
C GLY A 68 -2.35 -13.18 10.10
N ARG A 69 -1.94 -13.31 11.37
CA ARG A 69 -2.78 -13.89 12.45
C ARG A 69 -3.99 -13.02 12.81
N LEU A 70 -3.94 -11.73 12.52
CA LEU A 70 -5.04 -10.78 12.70
C LEU A 70 -5.94 -10.68 11.46
N GLY A 71 -5.73 -11.55 10.47
CA GLY A 71 -6.57 -11.69 9.28
C GLY A 71 -6.21 -10.76 8.12
N GLY A 72 -5.07 -10.05 8.18
CA GLY A 72 -4.57 -9.21 7.08
C GLY A 72 -3.41 -9.88 6.32
N LEU A 73 -2.76 -9.13 5.42
CA LEU A 73 -1.62 -9.59 4.64
C LEU A 73 -0.32 -8.85 5.02
N GLY A 74 0.61 -9.56 5.67
CA GLY A 74 1.96 -9.06 5.90
C GLY A 74 2.82 -9.16 4.63
N VAL A 75 3.33 -8.02 4.15
CA VAL A 75 4.25 -7.95 2.99
C VAL A 75 5.62 -7.49 3.45
N LEU A 76 6.63 -8.34 3.24
CA LEU A 76 8.02 -8.01 3.54
C LEU A 76 8.63 -7.13 2.44
N ASP A 77 9.50 -6.20 2.83
CA ASP A 77 10.41 -5.54 1.91
C ASP A 77 11.60 -6.45 1.62
N LEU A 78 11.66 -7.02 0.41
CA LEU A 78 12.73 -7.95 0.04
C LEU A 78 14.00 -7.21 -0.44
N GLU A 79 14.00 -5.89 -0.41
CA GLU A 79 15.17 -5.04 -0.62
C GLU A 79 15.53 -4.22 0.62
N GLY A 80 14.84 -4.45 1.74
CA GLY A 80 15.04 -3.79 3.00
C GLY A 80 16.25 -4.32 3.80
N LEU A 81 16.35 -3.92 5.05
CA LEU A 81 17.42 -4.38 5.96
C LEU A 81 17.32 -5.87 6.27
N TRP A 82 16.11 -6.43 6.30
CA TRP A 82 15.87 -7.85 6.59
C TRP A 82 16.51 -8.82 5.61
N THR A 83 16.82 -8.35 4.40
CA THR A 83 17.49 -9.13 3.34
C THR A 83 18.91 -8.65 3.04
N ARG A 84 19.43 -7.66 3.79
CA ARG A 84 20.82 -7.18 3.70
C ARG A 84 21.66 -7.63 4.89
N TYR A 85 21.02 -7.80 6.05
CA TYR A 85 21.67 -8.12 7.32
C TYR A 85 21.08 -9.36 7.98
N GLU A 86 21.98 -10.16 8.56
CA GLU A 86 21.64 -11.31 9.39
C GLU A 86 20.77 -10.92 10.59
N ASP A 87 21.13 -9.81 11.23
CA ASP A 87 20.38 -9.17 12.31
C ASP A 87 20.26 -7.66 12.03
N PRO A 88 19.10 -7.19 11.52
CA PRO A 88 18.88 -5.77 11.25
C PRO A 88 18.39 -4.98 12.47
N GLU A 89 18.04 -5.62 13.60
CA GLU A 89 17.43 -4.93 14.75
C GLU A 89 18.29 -3.80 15.34
N PRO A 90 19.61 -3.97 15.54
CA PRO A 90 20.46 -2.88 16.00
C PRO A 90 20.47 -1.68 15.05
N LEU A 91 20.41 -1.91 13.74
CA LEU A 91 20.39 -0.87 12.71
C LEU A 91 19.04 -0.15 12.67
N LEU A 92 17.94 -0.87 12.85
CA LEU A 92 16.60 -0.29 12.97
C LEU A 92 16.50 0.61 14.22
N ALA A 93 17.05 0.16 15.34
CA ALA A 93 17.15 0.96 16.57
C ALA A 93 18.02 2.21 16.38
N GLU A 94 19.16 2.07 15.67
CA GLU A 94 20.01 3.20 15.29
C GLU A 94 19.19 4.23 14.49
N ILE A 95 18.56 3.81 13.38
CA ILE A 95 17.76 4.68 12.51
C ILE A 95 16.64 5.41 13.28
N ALA A 96 15.95 4.72 14.20
CA ALA A 96 14.92 5.33 15.03
C ALA A 96 15.47 6.42 15.98
N SER A 97 16.75 6.37 16.32
CA SER A 97 17.41 7.32 17.25
C SER A 97 18.20 8.44 16.57
N LEU A 98 18.40 8.39 15.24
CA LEU A 98 19.22 9.36 14.52
C LEU A 98 18.73 10.81 14.70
N ASP A 99 19.67 11.74 14.72
CA ASP A 99 19.36 13.17 14.58
C ASP A 99 18.83 13.44 13.15
N PRO A 100 17.74 14.22 12.98
CA PRO A 100 17.19 14.53 11.65
C PRO A 100 18.21 15.07 10.65
N ALA A 101 19.22 15.83 11.09
CA ALA A 101 20.25 16.42 10.23
C ALA A 101 21.17 15.39 9.56
N VAL A 102 21.32 14.20 10.17
CA VAL A 102 22.21 13.13 9.67
C VAL A 102 21.46 11.86 9.29
N ALA A 103 20.14 11.84 9.45
CA ALA A 103 19.31 10.66 9.24
C ALA A 103 19.45 10.10 7.81
N ILE A 104 19.27 10.95 6.79
CA ILE A 104 19.30 10.52 5.39
C ILE A 104 20.69 9.97 4.98
N PRO A 105 21.80 10.70 5.17
CA PRO A 105 23.13 10.18 4.84
C PRO A 105 23.43 8.85 5.52
N ARG A 106 23.11 8.74 6.82
CA ARG A 106 23.38 7.51 7.56
C ARG A 106 22.51 6.35 7.11
N MET A 107 21.23 6.60 6.81
CA MET A 107 20.37 5.57 6.21
C MET A 107 20.91 5.12 4.85
N GLN A 108 21.38 6.03 3.98
CA GLN A 108 21.99 5.64 2.70
C GLN A 108 23.18 4.71 2.88
N GLU A 109 24.04 4.96 3.88
CA GLU A 109 25.16 4.07 4.21
C GLU A 109 24.69 2.68 4.65
N ILE A 110 23.69 2.62 5.55
CA ILE A 110 23.13 1.35 6.04
C ILE A 110 22.46 0.57 4.90
N TYR A 111 21.70 1.24 4.03
CA TYR A 111 21.02 0.59 2.91
C TYR A 111 21.93 0.32 1.70
N ALA A 112 23.21 0.70 1.75
CA ALA A 112 24.18 0.43 0.68
C ALA A 112 24.64 -1.04 0.65
N GLU A 113 24.53 -1.77 1.77
CA GLU A 113 24.86 -3.20 1.84
C GLU A 113 24.01 -4.00 0.83
N PRO A 114 24.59 -4.82 -0.05
CA PRO A 114 23.82 -5.55 -1.06
C PRO A 114 22.75 -6.47 -0.48
N VAL A 115 21.66 -6.64 -1.24
CA VAL A 115 20.62 -7.65 -0.94
C VAL A 115 21.21 -9.06 -1.11
N LYS A 116 20.93 -9.94 -0.15
CA LYS A 116 21.43 -11.31 -0.07
C LYS A 116 20.30 -12.29 -0.35
N ALA A 117 20.46 -13.10 -1.40
CA ALA A 117 19.43 -14.04 -1.85
C ALA A 117 19.07 -15.07 -0.77
N GLU A 118 20.04 -15.55 -0.03
CA GLU A 118 19.86 -16.49 1.08
C GLU A 118 18.98 -15.92 2.20
N LEU A 119 19.06 -14.60 2.44
CA LEU A 119 18.22 -13.94 3.43
C LEU A 119 16.79 -13.77 2.94
N ILE A 120 16.57 -13.49 1.64
CA ILE A 120 15.22 -13.51 1.05
C ILE A 120 14.55 -14.86 1.34
N THR A 121 15.21 -15.96 0.98
CA THR A 121 14.68 -17.31 1.22
C THR A 121 14.40 -17.56 2.71
N ARG A 122 15.34 -17.17 3.58
CA ARG A 122 15.17 -17.36 5.03
C ARG A 122 13.97 -16.59 5.59
N ARG A 123 13.82 -15.30 5.26
CA ARG A 123 12.73 -14.47 5.81
C ARG A 123 11.35 -14.94 5.34
N LEU A 124 11.23 -15.35 4.08
CA LEU A 124 9.98 -15.93 3.57
C LEU A 124 9.66 -17.26 4.26
N ALA A 125 10.67 -18.10 4.51
CA ALA A 125 10.49 -19.34 5.26
C ALA A 125 10.08 -19.11 6.73
N GLU A 126 10.58 -18.06 7.39
CA GLU A 126 10.16 -17.67 8.75
C GLU A 126 8.66 -17.34 8.80
N VAL A 127 8.15 -16.57 7.82
CA VAL A 127 6.71 -16.25 7.73
C VAL A 127 5.89 -17.51 7.42
N ARG A 128 6.37 -18.34 6.49
CA ARG A 128 5.73 -19.62 6.10
C ARG A 128 5.58 -20.57 7.30
N ALA A 129 6.60 -20.67 8.14
CA ALA A 129 6.59 -21.53 9.33
C ALA A 129 5.49 -21.14 10.34
N ALA A 130 4.99 -19.91 10.30
CA ALA A 130 3.89 -19.45 11.14
C ALA A 130 2.50 -19.81 10.60
N GLY A 131 2.41 -20.39 9.39
CA GLY A 131 1.16 -20.84 8.78
C GLY A 131 0.25 -19.72 8.24
N VAL A 132 0.82 -18.54 7.98
CA VAL A 132 0.11 -17.40 7.35
C VAL A 132 0.53 -17.24 5.88
N THR A 133 -0.28 -16.56 5.08
CA THR A 133 0.04 -16.24 3.69
C THR A 133 1.36 -15.46 3.58
N VAL A 134 2.25 -15.92 2.71
CA VAL A 134 3.59 -15.36 2.52
C VAL A 134 3.59 -14.35 1.38
N ALA A 135 3.84 -13.08 1.68
CA ALA A 135 4.02 -12.05 0.65
C ALA A 135 5.33 -11.28 0.83
N GLY A 136 5.92 -10.92 -0.30
CA GLY A 136 7.14 -10.12 -0.36
C GLY A 136 7.10 -9.16 -1.53
N SER A 137 7.83 -8.05 -1.40
CA SER A 137 7.86 -6.98 -2.37
C SER A 137 9.26 -6.76 -2.93
N LEU A 138 9.33 -6.58 -4.25
CA LEU A 138 10.50 -6.05 -4.95
C LEU A 138 10.09 -4.86 -5.81
N SER A 139 11.00 -3.93 -6.02
CA SER A 139 10.97 -2.91 -7.07
C SER A 139 11.04 -3.57 -8.45
N PRO A 140 10.58 -2.90 -9.51
CA PRO A 140 10.72 -3.42 -10.88
C PRO A 140 12.17 -3.80 -11.23
N GLN A 141 13.15 -3.01 -10.77
CA GLN A 141 14.56 -3.23 -11.05
C GLN A 141 15.09 -4.51 -10.38
N ARG A 142 14.82 -4.71 -9.09
CA ARG A 142 15.27 -5.93 -8.39
C ARG A 142 14.42 -7.14 -8.68
N THR A 143 13.20 -6.96 -9.16
CA THR A 143 12.38 -8.08 -9.64
C THR A 143 13.13 -8.84 -10.74
N GLN A 144 13.75 -8.15 -11.70
CA GLN A 144 14.53 -8.81 -12.76
C GLN A 144 15.70 -9.63 -12.21
N GLU A 145 16.28 -9.22 -11.09
CA GLU A 145 17.43 -9.88 -10.45
C GLU A 145 17.04 -11.04 -9.53
N PHE A 146 16.01 -10.86 -8.71
CA PHE A 146 15.71 -11.77 -7.59
C PHE A 146 14.40 -12.55 -7.70
N TRP A 147 13.57 -12.33 -8.73
CA TRP A 147 12.26 -12.99 -8.80
C TRP A 147 12.32 -14.51 -8.65
N LYS A 148 13.34 -15.14 -9.25
CA LYS A 148 13.50 -16.59 -9.19
C LYS A 148 13.76 -17.06 -7.76
N VAL A 149 14.57 -16.33 -7.00
CA VAL A 149 14.82 -16.60 -5.58
C VAL A 149 13.52 -16.49 -4.78
N VAL A 150 12.71 -15.47 -5.06
CA VAL A 150 11.43 -15.23 -4.37
C VAL A 150 10.42 -16.34 -4.67
N VAL A 151 10.28 -16.75 -5.93
CA VAL A 151 9.38 -17.84 -6.35
C VAL A 151 9.85 -19.19 -5.82
N ASP A 152 11.15 -19.51 -5.98
CA ASP A 152 11.73 -20.78 -5.50
C ASP A 152 11.64 -20.90 -3.95
N ALA A 153 11.63 -19.77 -3.21
CA ALA A 153 11.39 -19.74 -1.77
C ALA A 153 9.92 -19.98 -1.36
N GLY A 154 9.01 -20.09 -2.33
CA GLY A 154 7.58 -20.20 -2.12
C GLY A 154 7.01 -18.90 -1.56
N VAL A 155 6.86 -17.87 -2.40
CA VAL A 155 5.98 -16.75 -2.09
C VAL A 155 4.55 -17.11 -2.53
N ASP A 156 3.55 -16.74 -1.75
CA ASP A 156 2.14 -17.01 -2.08
C ASP A 156 1.54 -15.86 -2.91
N LEU A 157 1.94 -14.61 -2.61
CA LEU A 157 1.57 -13.38 -3.32
C LEU A 157 2.80 -12.51 -3.53
N PHE A 158 3.13 -12.21 -4.79
CA PHE A 158 4.31 -11.40 -5.11
C PHE A 158 3.91 -9.95 -5.41
N VAL A 159 4.56 -9.00 -4.76
CA VAL A 159 4.31 -7.57 -4.94
C VAL A 159 5.44 -6.93 -5.74
N ILE A 160 5.11 -6.32 -6.88
CA ILE A 160 6.04 -5.48 -7.65
C ILE A 160 5.68 -4.02 -7.39
N ARG A 161 6.44 -3.36 -6.51
CA ARG A 161 6.13 -2.02 -6.01
C ARG A 161 7.26 -1.04 -6.29
N GLY A 162 6.94 0.06 -6.97
CA GLY A 162 7.77 1.25 -7.02
C GLY A 162 6.93 2.52 -6.82
N THR A 163 7.58 3.66 -6.57
CA THR A 163 6.89 4.96 -6.45
C THR A 163 6.04 5.29 -7.68
N THR A 164 6.44 4.87 -8.87
CA THR A 164 5.63 4.96 -10.09
C THR A 164 6.01 3.82 -11.03
N VAL A 165 5.02 3.02 -11.45
CA VAL A 165 5.25 1.85 -12.31
C VAL A 165 4.35 1.92 -13.54
N SER A 166 4.94 1.69 -14.71
CA SER A 166 4.25 1.53 -15.99
C SER A 166 4.42 0.10 -16.49
N ALA A 167 3.44 -0.41 -17.25
CA ALA A 167 3.50 -1.74 -17.85
C ALA A 167 4.70 -1.91 -18.81
N GLU A 168 5.11 -0.82 -19.45
CA GLU A 168 6.28 -0.75 -20.31
C GLU A 168 7.23 0.32 -19.75
N HIS A 169 8.47 -0.08 -19.48
CA HIS A 169 9.56 0.83 -19.16
C HIS A 169 10.45 0.96 -20.40
N VAL A 170 10.87 2.18 -20.73
CA VAL A 170 11.79 2.43 -21.85
C VAL A 170 13.13 2.83 -21.27
N SER A 171 14.15 2.00 -21.52
CA SER A 171 15.53 2.24 -21.09
C SER A 171 16.45 2.13 -22.30
N GLY A 172 17.38 3.08 -22.43
CA GLY A 172 18.47 3.02 -23.41
C GLY A 172 19.76 2.39 -22.86
N SER A 173 19.81 2.09 -21.56
CA SER A 173 21.01 1.63 -20.85
C SER A 173 20.91 0.20 -20.32
N SER A 174 19.71 -0.37 -20.26
CA SER A 174 19.42 -1.71 -19.73
C SER A 174 18.18 -2.29 -20.41
N GLU A 175 18.07 -3.63 -20.47
CA GLU A 175 16.85 -4.27 -20.95
C GLU A 175 15.74 -4.15 -19.89
N PRO A 176 14.65 -3.41 -20.16
CA PRO A 176 13.60 -3.18 -19.18
C PRO A 176 12.78 -4.45 -18.93
N LEU A 177 12.31 -4.64 -17.70
CA LEU A 177 11.38 -5.71 -17.37
C LEU A 177 10.06 -5.52 -18.14
N ASN A 178 9.75 -6.44 -19.06
CA ASN A 178 8.44 -6.49 -19.69
C ASN A 178 7.44 -7.16 -18.73
N LEU A 179 6.69 -6.36 -18.00
CA LEU A 179 5.76 -6.85 -16.97
C LEU A 179 4.67 -7.77 -17.54
N LYS A 180 4.22 -7.54 -18.78
CA LYS A 180 3.21 -8.40 -19.41
C LYS A 180 3.72 -9.82 -19.61
N ARG A 181 4.91 -9.97 -20.19
CA ARG A 181 5.53 -11.29 -20.37
C ARG A 181 5.83 -11.91 -19.01
N PHE A 182 6.43 -11.14 -18.12
CA PHE A 182 6.87 -11.60 -16.81
C PHE A 182 5.72 -12.11 -15.94
N ILE A 183 4.68 -11.30 -15.73
CA ILE A 183 3.55 -11.66 -14.86
C ILE A 183 2.78 -12.85 -15.43
N TYR A 184 2.67 -12.95 -16.76
CA TYR A 184 1.98 -14.07 -17.40
C TYR A 184 2.74 -15.40 -17.29
N GLU A 185 4.08 -15.36 -17.19
CA GLU A 185 4.92 -16.56 -17.04
C GLU A 185 5.06 -17.01 -15.57
N LEU A 186 4.57 -16.23 -14.60
CA LEU A 186 4.60 -16.57 -13.19
C LEU A 186 3.35 -17.36 -12.75
N ASP A 187 3.56 -18.47 -12.06
CA ASP A 187 2.51 -19.26 -11.42
C ASP A 187 2.03 -18.68 -10.07
N VAL A 188 2.47 -17.46 -9.73
CA VAL A 188 2.12 -16.76 -8.48
C VAL A 188 1.34 -15.51 -8.81
N PRO A 189 0.22 -15.23 -8.12
CA PRO A 189 -0.52 -13.98 -8.32
C PRO A 189 0.34 -12.76 -7.98
N VAL A 190 0.35 -11.79 -8.90
CA VAL A 190 1.15 -10.57 -8.78
C VAL A 190 0.26 -9.37 -8.48
N VAL A 191 0.63 -8.58 -7.48
CA VAL A 191 0.12 -7.23 -7.23
C VAL A 191 1.16 -6.22 -7.71
N VAL A 192 0.77 -5.25 -8.53
CA VAL A 192 1.73 -4.31 -9.17
C VAL A 192 1.30 -2.84 -9.04
N GLY A 193 2.26 -1.95 -8.80
CA GLY A 193 2.06 -0.50 -8.86
C GLY A 193 3.28 0.28 -8.34
N GLY A 194 3.24 1.58 -8.12
CA GLY A 194 2.07 2.45 -8.04
C GLY A 194 1.56 3.03 -9.36
N ALA A 195 0.24 3.00 -9.53
CA ALA A 195 -0.49 3.65 -10.62
C ALA A 195 -1.39 4.77 -10.09
N ALA A 196 -1.55 5.86 -10.84
CA ALA A 196 -2.39 6.99 -10.43
C ALA A 196 -3.37 7.46 -11.50
N THR A 197 -3.42 6.79 -12.65
CA THR A 197 -4.27 7.18 -13.78
C THR A 197 -4.98 5.96 -14.36
N TYR A 198 -6.13 6.21 -14.97
CA TYR A 198 -6.92 5.20 -15.71
C TYR A 198 -6.04 4.40 -16.69
N THR A 199 -5.31 5.10 -17.57
CA THR A 199 -4.56 4.46 -18.67
C THR A 199 -3.44 3.57 -18.14
N THR A 200 -2.66 4.06 -17.18
CA THR A 200 -1.58 3.27 -16.57
C THR A 200 -2.14 2.02 -15.90
N ALA A 201 -3.22 2.15 -15.13
CA ALA A 201 -3.83 1.01 -14.45
C ALA A 201 -4.42 -0.01 -15.42
N LEU A 202 -5.11 0.43 -16.48
CA LEU A 202 -5.62 -0.47 -17.52
C LEU A 202 -4.48 -1.28 -18.17
N HIS A 203 -3.33 -0.63 -18.44
CA HIS A 203 -2.17 -1.33 -18.98
C HIS A 203 -1.59 -2.34 -17.99
N LEU A 204 -1.52 -2.00 -16.69
CA LEU A 204 -1.09 -2.94 -15.66
C LEU A 204 -2.06 -4.12 -15.52
N MET A 205 -3.38 -3.90 -15.60
CA MET A 205 -4.37 -4.98 -15.58
C MET A 205 -4.17 -5.95 -16.76
N ARG A 206 -3.89 -5.42 -17.96
CA ARG A 206 -3.58 -6.22 -19.16
C ARG A 206 -2.28 -7.03 -19.08
N THR A 207 -1.41 -6.78 -18.09
CA THR A 207 -0.24 -7.65 -17.84
C THR A 207 -0.63 -8.99 -17.24
N GLY A 208 -1.84 -9.12 -16.69
CA GLY A 208 -2.28 -10.28 -15.93
C GLY A 208 -2.07 -10.13 -14.42
N ALA A 209 -1.92 -8.93 -13.90
CA ALA A 209 -1.88 -8.69 -12.46
C ALA A 209 -3.20 -9.10 -11.77
N ALA A 210 -3.10 -9.65 -10.57
CA ALA A 210 -4.23 -9.94 -9.69
C ALA A 210 -4.73 -8.67 -8.96
N GLY A 211 -3.83 -7.71 -8.74
CA GLY A 211 -4.16 -6.42 -8.14
C GLY A 211 -3.27 -5.28 -8.62
N VAL A 212 -3.79 -4.05 -8.55
CA VAL A 212 -3.08 -2.81 -8.84
C VAL A 212 -3.00 -1.94 -7.59
N LEU A 213 -1.77 -1.54 -7.21
CA LEU A 213 -1.55 -0.53 -6.17
C LEU A 213 -1.80 0.86 -6.74
N VAL A 214 -2.70 1.61 -6.10
CA VAL A 214 -3.08 2.97 -6.51
C VAL A 214 -2.45 4.00 -5.60
N GLY A 215 -1.75 4.97 -6.19
CA GLY A 215 -0.95 5.95 -5.47
C GLY A 215 0.54 5.72 -5.70
N PHE A 216 1.36 6.51 -5.02
CA PHE A 216 2.81 6.49 -5.15
C PHE A 216 3.52 5.97 -3.90
N GLY A 217 2.78 5.31 -3.00
CA GLY A 217 3.31 4.82 -1.72
C GLY A 217 3.83 5.95 -0.83
N GLY A 218 4.53 5.60 0.25
CA GLY A 218 5.31 6.55 1.05
C GLY A 218 4.52 7.56 1.90
N GLY A 219 3.23 7.79 1.64
CA GLY A 219 2.28 8.56 2.47
C GLY A 219 2.90 9.70 3.30
N ALA A 220 2.86 9.58 4.62
CA ALA A 220 3.36 10.60 5.56
C ALA A 220 4.88 10.88 5.45
N ALA A 221 5.64 10.00 4.82
CA ALA A 221 7.10 10.07 4.71
C ALA A 221 7.58 10.49 3.31
N THR A 222 6.73 10.54 2.27
CA THR A 222 7.20 10.86 0.91
C THR A 222 7.25 12.37 0.67
N THR A 223 8.32 12.80 -0.02
CA THR A 223 8.51 14.17 -0.50
C THR A 223 8.43 14.27 -2.03
N THR A 224 7.98 13.22 -2.72
CA THR A 224 7.87 13.17 -4.20
C THR A 224 7.15 14.38 -4.79
N ARG A 225 6.10 14.89 -4.14
CA ARG A 225 5.39 16.10 -4.57
C ARG A 225 6.32 17.32 -4.56
N THR A 226 7.07 17.52 -3.50
CA THR A 226 7.96 18.67 -3.34
C THR A 226 9.21 18.53 -4.19
N THR A 227 9.79 17.33 -4.25
CA THR A 227 11.05 17.07 -4.96
C THR A 227 10.86 16.96 -6.48
N LEU A 228 9.77 16.36 -6.95
CA LEU A 228 9.55 16.09 -8.39
C LEU A 228 8.32 16.80 -8.98
N GLY A 229 7.47 17.43 -8.17
CA GLY A 229 6.20 18.00 -8.65
C GLY A 229 5.14 16.93 -9.01
N ILE A 230 5.35 15.67 -8.64
CA ILE A 230 4.48 14.54 -8.97
C ILE A 230 3.64 14.16 -7.75
N HIS A 231 2.32 14.11 -7.91
CA HIS A 231 1.39 13.77 -6.83
C HIS A 231 0.09 13.18 -7.38
N ALA A 232 -0.48 12.22 -6.65
CA ALA A 232 -1.75 11.58 -6.96
C ALA A 232 -2.80 11.97 -5.90
N PRO A 233 -3.79 12.81 -6.24
CA PRO A 233 -4.94 13.05 -5.36
C PRO A 233 -5.77 11.76 -5.23
N MET A 234 -5.67 11.11 -4.07
CA MET A 234 -6.02 9.70 -3.91
C MET A 234 -7.49 9.37 -4.18
N ALA A 235 -8.44 10.24 -3.82
CA ALA A 235 -9.85 9.97 -4.11
C ALA A 235 -10.11 9.90 -5.62
N SER A 236 -9.55 10.86 -6.38
CA SER A 236 -9.64 10.84 -7.85
C SER A 236 -8.86 9.70 -8.48
N ALA A 237 -7.66 9.40 -7.98
CA ALA A 237 -6.83 8.31 -8.50
C ALA A 237 -7.50 6.95 -8.32
N VAL A 238 -8.01 6.64 -7.12
CA VAL A 238 -8.72 5.38 -6.83
C VAL A 238 -9.98 5.26 -7.70
N ALA A 239 -10.77 6.33 -7.83
CA ALA A 239 -11.96 6.33 -8.68
C ALA A 239 -11.64 6.08 -10.17
N ASP A 240 -10.59 6.72 -10.70
CA ASP A 240 -10.16 6.53 -12.09
C ASP A 240 -9.67 5.10 -12.34
N VAL A 241 -8.90 4.53 -11.40
CA VAL A 241 -8.41 3.15 -11.50
C VAL A 241 -9.55 2.14 -11.32
N ALA A 242 -10.52 2.42 -10.45
CA ALA A 242 -11.73 1.62 -10.31
C ALA A 242 -12.58 1.61 -11.61
N ALA A 243 -12.58 2.72 -12.36
CA ALA A 243 -13.17 2.77 -13.69
C ALA A 243 -12.38 1.92 -14.71
N ALA A 244 -11.05 2.00 -14.69
CA ALA A 244 -10.21 1.14 -15.53
C ALA A 244 -10.44 -0.35 -15.26
N ARG A 245 -10.59 -0.75 -13.97
CA ARG A 245 -10.93 -2.13 -13.59
C ARG A 245 -12.25 -2.58 -14.20
N ARG A 246 -13.29 -1.74 -14.15
CA ARG A 246 -14.61 -2.07 -14.70
C ARG A 246 -14.48 -2.32 -16.21
N ASP A 247 -13.86 -1.40 -16.93
CA ASP A 247 -13.73 -1.53 -18.38
C ASP A 247 -12.83 -2.72 -18.77
N TYR A 248 -11.79 -3.02 -17.98
CA TYR A 248 -10.99 -4.23 -18.15
C TYR A 248 -11.77 -5.52 -17.89
N MET A 249 -12.66 -5.52 -16.90
CA MET A 249 -13.52 -6.67 -16.61
C MET A 249 -14.44 -6.97 -17.80
N ASP A 250 -14.98 -5.93 -18.43
CA ASP A 250 -15.77 -6.06 -19.66
C ASP A 250 -14.89 -6.56 -20.83
N GLU A 251 -13.70 -5.98 -21.01
CA GLU A 251 -12.73 -6.37 -22.06
C GLU A 251 -12.27 -7.83 -21.94
N SER A 252 -12.02 -8.29 -20.72
CA SER A 252 -11.46 -9.62 -20.41
C SER A 252 -12.51 -10.73 -20.27
N GLY A 253 -13.80 -10.40 -20.35
CA GLY A 253 -14.89 -11.35 -20.16
C GLY A 253 -15.10 -11.80 -18.71
N GLY A 254 -14.76 -10.94 -17.73
CA GLY A 254 -15.07 -11.15 -16.31
C GLY A 254 -13.86 -11.21 -15.37
N ARG A 255 -12.63 -10.93 -15.84
CA ARG A 255 -11.46 -10.94 -14.94
C ARG A 255 -11.48 -9.73 -14.02
N TYR A 256 -11.63 -10.00 -12.72
CA TYR A 256 -11.61 -8.97 -11.68
C TYR A 256 -10.17 -8.71 -11.22
N VAL A 257 -9.67 -7.48 -11.42
CA VAL A 257 -8.36 -7.05 -10.87
C VAL A 257 -8.61 -6.15 -9.67
N HIS A 258 -8.00 -6.48 -8.53
CA HIS A 258 -8.21 -5.72 -7.30
C HIS A 258 -7.59 -4.34 -7.38
N VAL A 259 -8.28 -3.34 -6.82
CA VAL A 259 -7.79 -1.98 -6.64
C VAL A 259 -7.39 -1.80 -5.20
N ILE A 260 -6.11 -1.53 -4.94
CA ILE A 260 -5.56 -1.44 -3.58
C ILE A 260 -5.03 -0.03 -3.37
N ALA A 261 -5.60 0.73 -2.43
CA ALA A 261 -5.11 2.08 -2.17
C ALA A 261 -3.78 2.04 -1.38
N ASP A 262 -2.70 2.58 -1.97
CA ASP A 262 -1.35 2.66 -1.42
C ASP A 262 -0.86 4.12 -1.36
N GLY A 263 -1.18 4.77 -0.25
CA GLY A 263 -0.86 6.18 0.00
C GLY A 263 -2.06 6.98 0.48
N GLY A 264 -1.83 7.96 1.35
CA GLY A 264 -2.89 8.82 1.88
C GLY A 264 -3.91 8.12 2.80
N VAL A 265 -3.64 6.88 3.23
CA VAL A 265 -4.51 6.11 4.13
C VAL A 265 -3.86 6.05 5.52
N GLY A 266 -4.14 7.05 6.37
CA GLY A 266 -3.51 7.20 7.69
C GLY A 266 -4.45 6.98 8.86
N THR A 267 -5.75 7.19 8.66
CA THR A 267 -6.79 7.08 9.67
C THR A 267 -7.92 6.17 9.18
N SER A 268 -8.80 5.76 10.09
CA SER A 268 -9.97 4.94 9.73
C SER A 268 -10.89 5.63 8.72
N GLY A 269 -11.05 6.95 8.79
CA GLY A 269 -11.83 7.73 7.81
C GLY A 269 -11.26 7.63 6.39
N ASP A 270 -9.93 7.60 6.24
CA ASP A 270 -9.29 7.45 4.93
C ASP A 270 -9.54 6.07 4.33
N ILE A 271 -9.57 5.02 5.16
CA ILE A 271 -9.91 3.65 4.72
C ILE A 271 -11.34 3.62 4.20
N VAL A 272 -12.28 4.22 4.94
CA VAL A 272 -13.69 4.33 4.53
C VAL A 272 -13.81 5.03 3.18
N LYS A 273 -13.14 6.18 3.02
CA LYS A 273 -13.16 6.96 1.77
C LYS A 273 -12.46 6.22 0.62
N ALA A 274 -11.38 5.49 0.89
CA ALA A 274 -10.70 4.67 -0.12
C ALA A 274 -11.61 3.57 -0.68
N VAL A 275 -12.29 2.81 0.20
CA VAL A 275 -13.24 1.78 -0.23
C VAL A 275 -14.43 2.43 -0.96
N ALA A 276 -14.98 3.53 -0.45
CA ALA A 276 -16.04 4.27 -1.14
C ALA A 276 -15.65 4.73 -2.55
N CYS A 277 -14.39 5.11 -2.78
CA CYS A 277 -13.89 5.48 -4.10
C CYS A 277 -13.65 4.29 -5.04
N GLY A 278 -13.77 3.05 -4.57
CA GLY A 278 -13.65 1.85 -5.40
C GLY A 278 -12.49 0.93 -5.06
N ALA A 279 -11.75 1.17 -3.96
CA ALA A 279 -10.73 0.23 -3.50
C ALA A 279 -11.37 -1.06 -2.93
N ASP A 280 -10.70 -2.18 -3.15
CA ASP A 280 -11.04 -3.50 -2.61
C ASP A 280 -10.24 -3.79 -1.31
N ALA A 281 -9.05 -3.17 -1.18
CA ALA A 281 -8.21 -3.23 0.01
C ALA A 281 -7.34 -1.98 0.15
N VAL A 282 -6.66 -1.84 1.29
CA VAL A 282 -5.73 -0.75 1.58
C VAL A 282 -4.35 -1.28 1.98
N MET A 283 -3.31 -0.62 1.50
CA MET A 283 -1.94 -0.82 1.96
C MET A 283 -1.60 0.24 3.02
N LEU A 284 -1.31 -0.21 4.24
CA LEU A 284 -1.06 0.67 5.38
C LEU A 284 0.42 0.74 5.74
N GLY A 285 0.99 1.95 5.71
CA GLY A 285 2.34 2.24 6.18
C GLY A 285 2.32 2.92 7.54
N ALA A 286 2.19 4.25 7.55
CA ALA A 286 2.21 5.08 8.76
C ALA A 286 1.23 4.65 9.86
N ALA A 287 0.06 4.10 9.50
CA ALA A 287 -0.90 3.59 10.48
C ALA A 287 -0.36 2.37 11.25
N LEU A 288 0.33 1.45 10.56
CA LEU A 288 0.93 0.26 11.19
C LEU A 288 2.25 0.58 11.89
N ALA A 289 3.00 1.59 11.42
CA ALA A 289 4.22 2.08 12.09
C ALA A 289 3.95 2.62 13.51
N ARG A 290 2.67 2.89 13.86
CA ARG A 290 2.25 3.29 15.21
C ARG A 290 2.07 2.12 16.17
N ALA A 291 2.18 0.87 15.69
CA ALA A 291 2.10 -0.31 16.52
C ALA A 291 3.28 -0.38 17.50
N THR A 292 3.05 -0.93 18.69
CA THR A 292 4.13 -1.17 19.66
C THR A 292 5.18 -2.16 19.13
N GLU A 293 4.75 -3.05 18.24
CA GLU A 293 5.53 -4.10 17.61
C GLU A 293 6.26 -3.61 16.34
N ALA A 294 5.93 -2.41 15.84
CA ALA A 294 6.51 -1.90 14.61
C ALA A 294 8.03 -1.69 14.75
N PRO A 295 8.85 -2.18 13.81
CA PRO A 295 10.32 -2.09 13.95
C PRO A 295 10.83 -0.65 13.94
N GLY A 296 10.06 0.28 13.35
CA GLY A 296 10.36 1.70 13.32
C GLY A 296 10.23 2.41 14.68
N ARG A 297 9.68 1.77 15.73
CA ARG A 297 9.62 2.30 17.10
C ARG A 297 9.02 3.71 17.18
N GLY A 298 7.91 3.92 16.48
CA GLY A 298 7.22 5.21 16.37
C GLY A 298 7.79 6.16 15.32
N TRP A 299 8.77 5.72 14.55
CA TRP A 299 9.25 6.37 13.34
C TRP A 299 8.83 5.58 12.10
N HIS A 300 8.69 6.30 10.99
CA HIS A 300 8.30 5.74 9.70
C HIS A 300 9.19 6.29 8.60
N TRP A 301 9.61 5.42 7.69
CA TRP A 301 10.32 5.78 6.46
C TRP A 301 10.03 4.71 5.41
N GLY A 302 10.08 5.13 4.14
CA GLY A 302 10.02 4.25 2.98
C GLY A 302 11.35 4.22 2.21
N PRO A 303 11.42 3.42 1.13
CA PRO A 303 12.63 3.28 0.31
C PRO A 303 13.09 4.60 -0.32
N GLU A 304 12.17 5.54 -0.51
CA GLU A 304 12.48 6.86 -1.05
C GLU A 304 13.41 7.69 -0.14
N ALA A 305 13.41 7.44 1.17
CA ALA A 305 14.20 8.20 2.13
C ALA A 305 15.70 7.90 2.06
N HIS A 306 16.07 6.68 1.64
CA HIS A 306 17.46 6.22 1.55
C HIS A 306 17.89 5.94 0.11
N HIS A 307 17.20 6.53 -0.87
CA HIS A 307 17.59 6.44 -2.26
C HIS A 307 18.99 7.07 -2.46
N ALA A 308 19.93 6.34 -3.06
CA ALA A 308 21.36 6.70 -3.07
C ALA A 308 21.68 8.06 -3.72
N VAL A 309 20.96 8.41 -4.80
CA VAL A 309 21.25 9.63 -5.57
C VAL A 309 20.29 10.77 -5.24
N LEU A 310 18.98 10.49 -5.30
CA LEU A 310 17.93 11.48 -5.08
C LEU A 310 16.94 10.99 -4.01
N PRO A 311 17.18 11.28 -2.72
CA PRO A 311 16.20 11.08 -1.66
C PRO A 311 14.89 11.82 -1.98
N ARG A 312 13.78 11.10 -1.86
CA ARG A 312 12.40 11.58 -2.12
C ARG A 312 11.46 11.19 -0.99
N GLY A 313 12.03 10.96 0.19
CA GLY A 313 11.33 10.70 1.41
C GLY A 313 12.14 11.16 2.61
N GLU A 314 11.48 11.16 3.75
CA GLU A 314 12.04 11.53 5.03
C GLU A 314 11.79 10.41 6.04
N ARG A 315 12.54 10.46 7.14
CA ARG A 315 12.21 9.69 8.34
C ARG A 315 11.33 10.56 9.22
N VAL A 316 10.05 10.17 9.35
CA VAL A 316 9.03 10.98 10.04
C VAL A 316 8.58 10.31 11.34
N ARG A 317 8.26 11.12 12.34
CA ARG A 317 7.75 10.63 13.63
C ARG A 317 6.23 10.46 13.54
N VAL A 318 5.77 9.24 13.71
CA VAL A 318 4.33 8.91 13.76
C VAL A 318 3.86 8.58 15.18
N GLY A 319 4.80 8.37 16.12
CA GLY A 319 4.52 7.99 17.50
C GLY A 319 4.10 6.53 17.63
N THR A 320 3.96 6.06 18.87
CA THR A 320 3.46 4.72 19.20
C THR A 320 2.12 4.88 19.92
N VAL A 321 1.08 4.21 19.42
CA VAL A 321 -0.31 4.44 19.87
C VAL A 321 -0.87 3.24 20.64
N ALA A 322 -0.76 2.03 20.08
CA ALA A 322 -1.33 0.82 20.67
C ALA A 322 -0.67 -0.44 20.09
N PRO A 323 -0.91 -1.63 20.66
CA PRO A 323 -0.59 -2.90 20.02
C PRO A 323 -1.25 -3.03 18.64
N LEU A 324 -0.62 -3.79 17.73
CA LEU A 324 -1.11 -3.98 16.36
C LEU A 324 -2.56 -4.47 16.32
N ALA A 325 -2.92 -5.39 17.22
CA ALA A 325 -4.28 -5.91 17.36
C ALA A 325 -5.31 -4.82 17.66
N GLU A 326 -4.98 -3.87 18.54
CA GLU A 326 -5.86 -2.76 18.89
C GLU A 326 -5.92 -1.69 17.81
N ILE A 327 -4.81 -1.45 17.08
CA ILE A 327 -4.82 -0.57 15.91
C ILE A 327 -5.82 -1.11 14.87
N LEU A 328 -5.80 -2.39 14.57
CA LEU A 328 -6.65 -2.98 13.54
C LEU A 328 -8.10 -3.20 14.02
N ASN A 329 -8.26 -3.92 15.12
CA ASN A 329 -9.54 -4.51 15.55
C ASN A 329 -10.10 -3.88 16.84
N GLY A 330 -9.36 -2.98 17.46
CA GLY A 330 -9.78 -2.27 18.67
C GLY A 330 -9.55 -3.04 19.98
N PRO A 331 -10.04 -2.50 21.11
CA PRO A 331 -10.91 -1.33 21.21
C PRO A 331 -10.23 -0.02 20.79
N GLY A 332 -11.03 0.99 20.41
CA GLY A 332 -10.49 2.32 20.13
C GLY A 332 -10.00 3.01 21.39
N ARG A 333 -8.84 3.67 21.34
CA ARG A 333 -8.22 4.38 22.48
C ARG A 333 -8.47 5.89 22.48
N ALA A 334 -8.67 6.48 21.31
CA ALA A 334 -8.86 7.91 21.13
C ALA A 334 -9.82 8.18 19.96
N ALA A 335 -10.43 9.37 19.94
CA ALA A 335 -11.34 9.83 18.89
C ALA A 335 -10.60 10.47 17.70
N ASP A 336 -9.43 9.95 17.35
CA ASP A 336 -8.57 10.46 16.28
C ASP A 336 -8.47 9.53 15.06
N GLY A 337 -9.19 8.39 15.11
CA GLY A 337 -9.22 7.42 14.02
C GLY A 337 -7.93 6.62 13.83
N THR A 338 -7.03 6.59 14.82
CA THR A 338 -5.74 5.87 14.73
C THR A 338 -5.79 4.44 15.28
N THR A 339 -6.88 4.05 15.93
CA THR A 339 -7.12 2.70 16.47
C THR A 339 -8.48 2.18 16.05
N ASN A 340 -8.68 0.86 16.14
CA ASN A 340 -9.88 0.17 15.68
C ASN A 340 -10.27 0.51 14.22
N LEU A 341 -9.27 0.47 13.33
CA LEU A 341 -9.42 0.85 11.93
C LEU A 341 -10.52 0.05 11.21
N VAL A 342 -10.53 -1.27 11.42
CA VAL A 342 -11.47 -2.19 10.78
C VAL A 342 -12.86 -2.06 11.43
N GLY A 343 -12.95 -1.90 12.75
CA GLY A 343 -14.23 -1.67 13.41
C GLY A 343 -14.88 -0.35 13.01
N ALA A 344 -14.08 0.69 12.73
CA ALA A 344 -14.57 1.95 12.18
C ALA A 344 -15.08 1.77 10.74
N LEU A 345 -14.35 1.05 9.88
CA LEU A 345 -14.83 0.69 8.54
C LEU A 345 -16.18 -0.06 8.60
N ARG A 346 -16.25 -1.09 9.45
CA ARG A 346 -17.46 -1.89 9.69
C ARG A 346 -18.63 -1.02 10.14
N ARG A 347 -18.41 -0.16 11.13
CA ARG A 347 -19.42 0.78 11.63
C ARG A 347 -19.87 1.78 10.57
N SER A 348 -18.96 2.30 9.76
CA SER A 348 -19.30 3.22 8.66
C SER A 348 -20.17 2.55 7.60
N MET A 349 -19.84 1.31 7.19
CA MET A 349 -20.68 0.55 6.26
C MET A 349 -22.06 0.24 6.85
N ALA A 350 -22.11 -0.19 8.11
CA ALA A 350 -23.36 -0.49 8.81
C ALA A 350 -24.27 0.73 8.92
N THR A 351 -23.71 1.87 9.34
CA THR A 351 -24.45 3.14 9.52
C THR A 351 -24.95 3.71 8.20
N THR A 352 -24.30 3.38 7.09
CA THR A 352 -24.68 3.83 5.75
C THR A 352 -25.48 2.77 4.98
N GLY A 353 -25.72 1.60 5.57
CA GLY A 353 -26.65 0.57 5.08
C GLY A 353 -26.05 -0.49 4.15
N TYR A 354 -24.74 -0.71 4.19
CA TYR A 354 -24.00 -1.66 3.36
C TYR A 354 -23.48 -2.85 4.19
N SER A 355 -23.48 -4.05 3.62
CA SER A 355 -23.02 -5.29 4.29
C SER A 355 -21.62 -5.74 3.91
N ASP A 356 -21.06 -5.26 2.80
CA ASP A 356 -19.78 -5.71 2.30
C ASP A 356 -19.05 -4.60 1.53
N LEU A 357 -17.74 -4.80 1.35
CA LEU A 357 -16.86 -3.84 0.71
C LEU A 357 -17.29 -3.51 -0.72
N LYS A 358 -17.77 -4.50 -1.48
CA LYS A 358 -18.08 -4.31 -2.90
C LYS A 358 -19.34 -3.50 -3.10
N GLU A 359 -20.38 -3.77 -2.31
CA GLU A 359 -21.58 -2.93 -2.29
C GLU A 359 -21.25 -1.50 -1.83
N PHE A 360 -20.38 -1.37 -0.82
CA PHE A 360 -20.00 -0.08 -0.24
C PHE A 360 -19.30 0.85 -1.24
N GLN A 361 -18.62 0.32 -2.27
CA GLN A 361 -18.07 1.11 -3.38
C GLN A 361 -19.15 1.92 -4.17
N ARG A 362 -20.44 1.65 -3.95
CA ARG A 362 -21.57 2.37 -4.58
C ARG A 362 -22.18 3.45 -3.67
N ILE A 363 -21.57 3.73 -2.52
CA ILE A 363 -22.04 4.77 -1.62
C ILE A 363 -22.00 6.15 -2.28
N GLU A 364 -22.92 7.01 -1.87
CA GLU A 364 -22.88 8.42 -2.22
C GLU A 364 -21.67 9.10 -1.56
N VAL A 365 -20.88 9.78 -2.40
CA VAL A 365 -19.72 10.57 -1.99
C VAL A 365 -19.99 12.02 -2.35
N VAL A 366 -19.80 12.92 -1.39
CA VAL A 366 -19.91 14.37 -1.59
C VAL A 366 -18.53 15.00 -1.57
N VAL A 367 -18.35 16.04 -2.40
CA VAL A 367 -17.18 16.91 -2.34
C VAL A 367 -17.42 17.93 -1.24
N SER A 368 -16.65 17.82 -0.16
CA SER A 368 -16.70 18.69 1.01
C SER A 368 -15.27 19.05 1.35
N PRO A 369 -14.68 20.07 0.70
CA PRO A 369 -13.31 20.47 0.96
C PRO A 369 -13.19 20.91 2.42
N TYR A 370 -12.70 20.01 3.26
CA TYR A 370 -12.58 20.23 4.68
C TYR A 370 -11.23 20.88 4.95
N GLN A 371 -11.25 22.10 5.51
CA GLN A 371 -10.07 22.69 6.11
C GLN A 371 -10.18 22.43 7.61
N PRO A 372 -9.38 21.49 8.18
CA PRO A 372 -9.32 21.35 9.62
C PRO A 372 -8.89 22.69 10.23
N ALA A 373 -9.62 23.11 11.28
CA ALA A 373 -9.40 24.37 11.97
C ALA A 373 -8.04 24.44 12.68
#